data_AF-A0A7X0UCT8-F1
#
_entry.id   AF-A0A7X0UCT8-F1
#
_cell.length_a   1.000
_cell.length_b   1.000
_cell.length_c   1.000
_cell.angle_alpha   90.00
_cell.angle_beta   90.00
_cell.angle_gamma   90.00
#
_symmetry.space_group_name_H-M   'P 1'
#
loop_
_entity.id
_entity.type
_entity.pdbx_description
1 polymer ?
#
loop_
_entity_poly.entity_id
_entity_poly.type
_entity_poly.pdbx_seq_one_letter_code
_entity_poly.pdbx_strand_id
1 'polypeptide(L)'
;MALTLCGAGVALHLYTALFKAEGGMDAAAFLVGLLLWSCAPYAIAALLARGRRVLWGLGAAAGCLAADAFMHYSVFVAPKGSTAALGLLFMPLWNLLVIGPAGALLCWLAYRVAGRRGGAAG
;
A
#
# COMPACT_ATOMS: atom_id res chain seq x y z
N MET A 1 -9.82 9.51 5.56
CA MET A 1 -8.57 8.92 6.10
C MET A 1 -8.10 7.70 5.32
N ALA A 2 -8.89 6.64 5.13
CA ALA A 2 -8.44 5.51 4.29
C ALA A 2 -8.20 5.94 2.82
N LEU A 3 -9.15 6.69 2.23
CA LEU A 3 -9.01 7.21 0.86
C LEU A 3 -7.82 8.15 0.69
N THR A 4 -7.43 8.91 1.72
CA THR A 4 -6.26 9.79 1.65
C THR A 4 -4.97 8.96 1.64
N LEU A 5 -4.90 7.86 2.39
CA LEU A 5 -3.77 6.92 2.32
C LEU A 5 -3.72 6.20 0.96
N CYS A 6 -4.88 5.77 0.43
CA CYS A 6 -4.96 5.21 -0.92
C CYS A 6 -4.47 6.21 -1.98
N GLY A 7 -4.91 7.47 -1.90
CA GLY A 7 -4.46 8.53 -2.79
C GLY A 7 -2.95 8.78 -2.70
N ALA A 8 -2.38 8.76 -1.49
CA ALA A 8 -0.95 8.88 -1.29
C ALA A 8 -0.17 7.70 -1.91
N GLY A 9 -0.67 6.47 -1.78
CA GLY A 9 -0.08 5.29 -2.41
C GLY A 9 -0.11 5.36 -3.94
N VAL A 10 -1.25 5.75 -4.52
CA VAL A 10 -1.38 5.99 -5.96
C VAL A 10 -0.42 7.09 -6.42
N ALA A 11 -0.31 8.18 -5.66
CA ALA A 11 0.62 9.26 -5.96
C ALA A 11 2.09 8.81 -5.92
N LEU A 12 2.47 7.94 -4.98
CA LEU A 12 3.81 7.36 -4.92
C LEU A 12 4.11 6.49 -6.16
N HIS A 13 3.15 5.68 -6.60
CA HIS A 13 3.29 4.85 -7.80
C HIS A 13 3.33 5.68 -9.08
N LEU A 14 2.51 6.72 -9.18
CA LEU A 14 2.58 7.70 -10.27
C LEU A 14 3.93 8.41 -10.29
N TYR A 15 4.44 8.86 -9.14
CA TYR A 15 5.76 9.47 -9.03
C TYR A 15 6.86 8.52 -9.52
N THR A 16 6.78 7.26 -9.11
CA THR A 16 7.73 6.23 -9.53
C THR A 16 7.68 6.00 -11.05
N ALA A 17 6.49 5.84 -11.61
CA ALA A 17 6.31 5.58 -13.05
C ALA A 17 6.72 6.77 -13.93
N LEU A 18 6.49 8.01 -13.48
CA LEU A 18 6.74 9.21 -14.30
C LEU A 18 8.15 9.78 -14.15
N PHE A 19 8.77 9.64 -12.97
CA PHE A 19 10.04 10.33 -12.66
C PHE A 19 11.19 9.42 -12.29
N LYS A 20 10.94 8.13 -12.01
CA LYS A 20 11.98 7.17 -11.61
C LYS A 20 12.16 6.02 -12.58
N ALA A 21 11.15 5.68 -13.36
CA ALA A 21 11.24 4.63 -14.35
C ALA A 21 12.10 5.04 -15.56
N GLU A 22 12.95 4.12 -16.01
CA GLU A 22 13.75 4.24 -17.23
C GLU A 22 13.12 3.40 -18.36
N GLY A 23 13.42 3.72 -19.63
CA GLY A 23 12.96 2.93 -20.78
C GLY A 23 12.06 3.66 -21.79
N GLY A 24 11.72 4.93 -21.55
CA GLY A 24 11.05 5.77 -22.54
C GLY A 24 9.70 5.23 -23.03
N MET A 25 9.37 5.49 -24.31
CA MET A 25 8.10 5.06 -24.91
C MET A 25 8.00 3.53 -25.07
N ASP A 26 9.13 2.84 -25.24
CA ASP A 26 9.17 1.38 -25.43
C ASP A 26 8.74 0.63 -24.16
N ALA A 27 8.91 1.23 -22.98
CA ALA A 27 8.47 0.67 -21.71
C ALA A 27 7.05 1.11 -21.29
N ALA A 28 6.39 2.00 -22.04
CA ALA A 28 5.17 2.66 -21.60
C ALA A 28 4.04 1.68 -21.24
N ALA A 29 3.81 0.65 -22.08
CA ALA A 29 2.78 -0.35 -21.82
C ALA A 29 3.06 -1.15 -20.53
N PHE A 30 4.32 -1.52 -20.31
CA PHE A 30 4.74 -2.21 -19.10
C PHE A 30 4.57 -1.33 -17.86
N LEU A 31 4.98 -0.06 -17.92
CA LEU A 31 4.87 0.89 -16.80
C LEU A 31 3.42 1.19 -16.44
N VAL A 32 2.53 1.32 -17.44
CA VAL A 32 1.09 1.45 -17.20
C VAL A 32 0.53 0.18 -16.54
N GLY A 33 0.90 -1.01 -17.04
CA GLY A 33 0.51 -2.28 -16.43
C GLY A 33 0.99 -2.40 -14.98
N LEU A 34 2.26 -2.05 -14.72
CA LEU A 34 2.84 -2.04 -13.39
C LEU A 34 2.17 -1.03 -12.46
N LEU A 35 1.82 0.17 -12.96
CA LEU A 35 1.09 1.17 -12.20
C LEU A 35 -0.31 0.65 -11.81
N LEU A 36 -1.06 0.10 -12.76
CA LEU A 36 -2.39 -0.46 -12.48
C LEU A 36 -2.31 -1.62 -11.49
N TRP A 37 -1.31 -2.49 -11.64
CA TRP A 37 -1.04 -3.57 -10.72
C TRP A 37 -0.71 -3.06 -9.31
N SER A 38 0.13 -2.04 -9.22
CA SER A 38 0.52 -1.42 -7.95
C SER A 38 -0.61 -0.64 -7.28
N CYS A 39 -1.61 -0.20 -8.05
CA CYS A 39 -2.83 0.41 -7.54
C CYS A 39 -3.86 -0.60 -7.00
N ALA A 40 -3.78 -1.89 -7.38
CA ALA A 40 -4.77 -2.89 -7.01
C ALA A 40 -4.97 -3.05 -5.47
N PRO A 41 -3.91 -3.08 -4.63
CA PRO A 41 -4.08 -3.13 -3.17
C PRO A 41 -4.87 -1.94 -2.62
N TYR A 42 -4.64 -0.74 -3.18
CA TYR A 42 -5.32 0.48 -2.74
C TYR A 42 -6.77 0.54 -3.21
N ALA A 43 -7.09 -0.01 -4.38
CA ALA A 43 -8.47 -0.16 -4.82
C ALA A 43 -9.25 -1.07 -3.86
N ILE A 44 -8.68 -2.21 -3.47
CA ILE A 44 -9.29 -3.12 -2.48
C ILE A 44 -9.42 -2.45 -1.11
N ALA A 45 -8.38 -1.76 -0.63
CA ALA A 45 -8.45 -1.02 0.62
C ALA A 45 -9.53 0.08 0.61
N ALA A 46 -9.68 0.79 -0.52
CA ALA A 46 -10.73 1.80 -0.70
C ALA A 46 -12.15 1.19 -0.73
N LEU A 47 -12.32 -0.01 -1.33
CA LEU A 47 -13.58 -0.75 -1.29
C LEU A 47 -13.91 -1.22 0.14
N LEU A 48 -12.92 -1.75 0.87
CA LEU A 48 -13.08 -2.13 2.28
C LEU A 48 -13.37 -0.93 3.17
N ALA A 49 -12.89 0.27 2.82
CA ALA A 49 -13.15 1.48 3.58
C ALA A 49 -14.61 1.95 3.52
N ARG A 50 -15.48 1.30 2.73
CA ARG A 50 -16.90 1.63 2.61
C ARG A 50 -17.71 0.99 3.74
N GLY A 51 -18.60 1.77 4.35
CA GLY A 51 -19.55 1.30 5.36
C GLY A 51 -18.88 0.79 6.65
N ARG A 52 -19.35 -0.36 7.15
CA ARG A 52 -18.97 -0.89 8.49
C ARG A 52 -17.52 -1.42 8.57
N ARG A 53 -16.80 -1.46 7.46
CA ARG A 53 -15.42 -2.00 7.36
C ARG A 53 -14.35 -0.90 7.28
N VAL A 54 -14.70 0.35 7.59
CA VAL A 54 -13.81 1.52 7.48
C VAL A 54 -12.44 1.32 8.13
N LEU A 55 -12.38 0.69 9.31
CA LEU A 55 -11.13 0.41 10.04
C LEU A 55 -10.24 -0.60 9.32
N TRP A 56 -10.85 -1.57 8.64
CA TRP A 56 -10.12 -2.58 7.87
C TRP A 56 -9.50 -1.93 6.64
N GLY A 57 -10.27 -1.10 5.92
CA GLY A 57 -9.76 -0.34 4.79
C GLY A 57 -8.65 0.63 5.19
N LEU A 58 -8.78 1.30 6.34
CA LEU A 58 -7.75 2.19 6.88
C LEU A 58 -6.46 1.42 7.19
N GLY A 59 -6.55 0.30 7.93
CA GLY A 59 -5.40 -0.52 8.28
C GLY A 59 -4.71 -1.14 7.07
N ALA A 60 -5.49 -1.64 6.10
CA ALA A 60 -4.96 -2.15 4.84
C ALA A 60 -4.21 -1.07 4.05
N ALA A 61 -4.83 0.11 3.88
CA ALA A 61 -4.19 1.22 3.15
C ALA A 61 -2.91 1.70 3.84
N ALA A 62 -2.90 1.79 5.18
CA ALA A 62 -1.72 2.16 5.95
C ALA A 62 -0.59 1.14 5.83
N GLY A 63 -0.92 -0.15 5.95
CA GLY A 63 0.06 -1.23 5.80
C GLY A 63 0.70 -1.25 4.41
N CYS A 64 -0.13 -1.21 3.35
CA CYS A 64 0.36 -1.16 1.98
C CYS A 64 1.22 0.08 1.72
N LEU A 65 0.79 1.26 2.18
CA LEU A 65 1.54 2.50 1.99
C LEU A 65 2.90 2.47 2.68
N ALA A 66 2.95 2.00 3.92
CA ALA A 66 4.21 1.90 4.66
C ALA A 66 5.20 0.95 3.95
N ALA A 67 4.69 -0.16 3.44
CA ALA A 67 5.51 -1.15 2.79
C ALA A 67 5.95 -0.72 1.38
N ASP A 68 5.09 -0.03 0.62
CA ASP A 68 5.46 0.58 -0.65
C ASP A 68 6.46 1.73 -0.48
N ALA A 69 6.32 2.55 0.56
CA ALA A 69 7.30 3.57 0.89
C ALA A 69 8.67 2.96 1.23
N PHE A 70 8.67 1.85 2.00
CA PHE A 70 9.89 1.10 2.27
C PHE A 70 10.51 0.51 1.00
N MET A 71 9.69 -0.05 0.10
CA MET A 71 10.16 -0.58 -1.17
C MET A 71 10.73 0.52 -2.07
N HIS A 72 10.03 1.65 -2.17
CA HIS A 72 10.51 2.82 -2.91
C HIS A 72 11.87 3.31 -2.39
N TYR A 73 12.01 3.45 -1.06
CA TYR A 73 13.28 3.81 -0.44
C TYR A 73 14.38 2.78 -0.75
N SER A 74 14.07 1.49 -0.64
CA SER A 74 15.02 0.40 -0.85
C SER A 74 15.48 0.27 -2.30
N VAL A 75 14.69 0.73 -3.26
CA VAL A 75 15.03 0.68 -4.70
C VAL A 75 15.72 1.96 -5.17
N PHE A 76 15.23 3.14 -4.74
CA PHE A 76 15.65 4.42 -5.33
C PHE A 76 16.54 5.28 -4.43
N VAL A 77 16.63 4.98 -3.13
CA VAL A 77 17.44 5.78 -2.19
C VAL A 77 18.62 4.97 -1.64
N ALA A 78 18.39 3.72 -1.26
CA ALA A 78 19.41 2.83 -0.72
C ALA A 78 19.39 1.45 -1.40
N PRO A 79 19.69 1.38 -2.72
CA PRO A 79 19.69 0.12 -3.47
C PRO A 79 20.71 -0.87 -2.91
N LYS A 80 20.24 -2.05 -2.48
CA LYS A 80 21.09 -3.13 -1.91
C LYS A 80 21.49 -4.21 -2.93
N GLY A 81 21.08 -4.08 -4.19
CA GLY A 81 21.45 -4.99 -5.27
C GLY A 81 20.65 -4.77 -6.55
N SER A 82 21.12 -5.34 -7.67
CA SER A 82 20.49 -5.20 -8.99
C SER A 82 19.10 -5.84 -9.10
N THR A 83 18.71 -6.67 -8.13
CA THR A 83 17.38 -7.30 -8.04
C THR A 83 16.36 -6.46 -7.28
N ALA A 84 16.75 -5.30 -6.73
CA ALA A 84 15.84 -4.45 -5.95
C ALA A 84 14.60 -4.05 -6.76
N ALA A 85 14.75 -3.78 -8.06
CA ALA A 85 13.64 -3.40 -8.93
C ALA A 85 12.57 -4.50 -9.08
N LEU A 86 12.94 -5.79 -8.97
CA LEU A 86 11.95 -6.89 -8.94
C LEU A 86 11.03 -6.77 -7.72
N GLY A 87 11.52 -6.16 -6.63
CA GLY A 87 10.71 -5.82 -5.48
C GLY A 87 9.47 -5.01 -5.85
N LEU A 88 9.58 -4.03 -6.76
CA LEU A 88 8.43 -3.21 -7.20
C LEU A 88 7.36 -4.04 -7.92
N LEU A 89 7.75 -5.10 -8.65
CA LEU A 89 6.82 -5.97 -9.37
C LEU A 89 6.04 -6.89 -8.42
N PHE A 90 6.72 -7.43 -7.40
CA PHE A 90 6.13 -8.39 -6.47
C PHE A 90 5.51 -7.74 -5.22
N MET A 91 5.85 -6.50 -4.91
CA MET A 91 5.31 -5.81 -3.74
C MET A 91 3.78 -5.74 -3.71
N PRO A 92 3.08 -5.45 -4.82
CA PRO A 92 1.62 -5.42 -4.83
C PRO A 92 1.01 -6.79 -4.47
N LEU A 93 1.67 -7.89 -4.86
CA LEU A 93 1.25 -9.24 -4.47
C LEU A 93 1.37 -9.44 -2.95
N TRP A 94 2.50 -9.06 -2.35
CA TRP A 94 2.69 -9.11 -0.89
C TRP A 94 1.71 -8.21 -0.14
N ASN A 95 1.40 -7.04 -0.69
CA ASN A 95 0.39 -6.13 -0.16
C ASN A 95 -1.02 -6.75 -0.17
N LEU A 96 -1.38 -7.47 -1.23
CA LEU A 96 -2.68 -8.15 -1.32
C LEU A 96 -2.78 -9.35 -0.38
N LEU A 97 -1.75 -10.19 -0.34
CA LEU A 97 -1.81 -11.48 0.35
C LEU A 97 -1.52 -11.39 1.84
N VAL A 98 -0.61 -10.50 2.25
CA VAL A 98 -0.05 -10.51 3.61
C VAL A 98 -0.18 -9.16 4.28
N ILE A 99 0.39 -8.10 3.71
CA ILE A 99 0.60 -6.83 4.42
C ILE A 99 -0.71 -6.06 4.60
N GLY A 100 -1.53 -5.96 3.56
CA GLY A 100 -2.86 -5.34 3.62
C GLY A 100 -3.78 -6.05 4.62
N PRO A 101 -3.96 -7.39 4.53
CA PRO A 101 -4.72 -8.15 5.52
C PRO A 101 -4.18 -8.02 6.95
N ALA A 102 -2.86 -8.08 7.14
CA ALA A 102 -2.24 -7.90 8.45
C ALA A 102 -2.49 -6.49 9.00
N GLY A 103 -2.33 -5.45 8.19
CA GLY A 103 -2.61 -4.07 8.57
C GLY A 103 -4.08 -3.85 8.96
N ALA A 104 -5.02 -4.42 8.20
CA ALA A 104 -6.43 -4.40 8.52
C ALA A 104 -6.74 -5.07 9.88
N LEU A 105 -6.16 -6.26 10.10
CA LEU A 105 -6.34 -7.02 11.35
C LEU A 105 -5.77 -6.26 12.55
N LEU A 106 -4.54 -5.72 12.44
CA LEU A 106 -3.89 -4.97 13.50
C LEU A 106 -4.69 -3.71 13.88
N CYS A 107 -5.16 -2.96 12.89
CA CYS A 107 -5.97 -1.76 13.13
C CYS A 107 -7.30 -2.11 13.83
N TRP A 108 -7.96 -3.19 13.40
CA TRP A 108 -9.18 -3.67 14.03
C TRP A 108 -8.94 -4.16 15.47
N LEU A 109 -7.88 -4.93 15.71
CA LEU A 109 -7.52 -5.41 17.05
C LEU A 109 -7.20 -4.24 18.00
N ALA A 110 -6.42 -3.26 17.53
CA ALA A 110 -6.11 -2.06 18.31
C ALA A 110 -7.38 -1.32 18.73
N TYR A 111 -8.32 -1.14 17.79
CA TYR A 111 -9.62 -0.53 18.09
C TYR A 111 -10.43 -1.34 19.12
N ARG A 112 -10.48 -2.67 18.98
CA ARG A 112 -11.17 -3.56 19.92
C ARG A 112 -10.60 -3.49 21.33
N VAL A 113 -9.27 -3.48 21.47
CA VAL A 113 -8.60 -3.40 22.77
C VAL A 113 -8.80 -2.03 23.41
N ALA A 114 -8.70 -0.95 22.63
CA ALA A 114 -8.96 0.40 23.12
C ALA A 114 -10.41 0.58 23.61
N GLY A 115 -11.39 0.05 22.86
CA GLY A 115 -12.80 0.09 23.25
C GLY A 115 -13.11 -0.70 24.54
N ARG A 116 -12.43 -1.83 24.75
CA ARG A 116 -12.56 -2.62 26.00
C ARG A 116 -11.99 -1.90 27.22
N ARG A 117 -10.90 -1.14 27.05
CA ARG A 117 -10.29 -0.36 28.14
C ARG A 117 -11.14 0.85 28.55
N GLY A 118 -11.83 1.48 27.60
CA GLY A 118 -12.74 2.59 27.90
C GLY A 118 -14.01 2.19 28.65
N GLY A 119 -14.52 0.97 28.44
CA GLY A 119 -15.70 0.47 29.15
C GLY A 119 -15.42 -0.09 30.56
N ALA A 120 -14.16 -0.34 30.91
CA ALA A 120 -13.78 -0.82 32.25
C ALA A 120 -13.46 0.33 33.23
N ALA A 121 -13.54 1.58 32.79
CA ALA A 121 -13.24 2.79 33.56
C ALA A 121 -14.46 3.71 33.72
N GLY A 122 -15.67 3.23 33.41
CA GLY A 122 -16.94 3.96 33.50
C GLY A 122 -17.91 3.31 34.45
#